data_AF-A0A7S3GK55-F1
#
_entry.id   AF-A0A7S3GK55-F1
#
_cell.length_a   1.000
_cell.length_b   1.000
_cell.length_c   1.000
_cell.angle_alpha   90.00
_cell.angle_beta   90.00
_cell.angle_gamma   90.00
#
_symmetry.space_group_name_H-M   'P 1'
#
loop_
_entity.id
_entity.type
_entity.pdbx_description
1 polymer ?
#
loop_
_entity_poly.entity_id
_entity_poly.type
_entity_poly.pdbx_seq_one_letter_code
_entity_poly.pdbx_strand_id
1 'polypeptide(L)'
;MEAEHSLLKSQYEILNRSVRTSQKLMDRDVNVLKKAAKQPWGTKEEAVQKLDKLIARLEGLQSKVEQADREEDKIVDMLQSRVEYLKKVASAKEEKEKSDATRMIAERLVGSFLLEEGFVEVAESLNNRASQPGLLDINIYKEAQAVIAGLAEHSCKAGLAWCALNSSKLKKSKSVFEFNLRLQEYIELVREDKEAEAIKYAQSFFPPFAEACLDDISFAMGLVIFKGKKVGDYHRLLDESRWEFLREEFEDEISTVYSLPDRPLLLTHLHAGLSALKTPACTEEEETNVNCPSCAQPYQTMAQYLPVPARSHSRLVCRVSGKVMDSDNPPMALPNGMVYSKEVLEKMAEQHGGFVTCPRTQETFHIDTVRKVFIL
;
A
#
# COMPACT_ATOMS: atom_id res chain seq x y z
N MET A 1 0.59 -12.65 9.55
CA MET A 1 1.10 -11.69 10.54
C MET A 1 1.94 -10.60 9.86
N GLU A 2 2.84 -10.93 8.93
CA GLU A 2 3.62 -9.93 8.18
C GLU A 2 2.76 -8.96 7.36
N ALA A 3 1.67 -9.43 6.74
CA ALA A 3 0.73 -8.61 5.97
C ALA A 3 0.08 -7.46 6.77
N GLU A 4 0.06 -7.54 8.10
CA GLU A 4 -0.57 -6.56 8.99
C GLU A 4 0.47 -5.60 9.62
N HIS A 5 1.76 -5.86 9.39
CA HIS A 5 2.84 -5.10 10.01
C HIS A 5 2.87 -3.64 9.54
N SER A 6 2.62 -3.42 8.24
CA SER A 6 2.59 -2.08 7.63
C SER A 6 1.58 -1.16 8.31
N LEU A 7 0.42 -1.70 8.71
CA LEU A 7 -0.67 -0.96 9.35
C LEU A 7 -0.21 -0.19 10.60
N LEU A 8 0.67 -0.77 11.41
CA LEU A 8 1.21 -0.10 12.60
C LEU A 8 2.53 0.61 12.28
N LYS A 9 3.34 0.04 11.39
CA LYS A 9 4.69 0.52 11.12
C LYS A 9 4.68 1.89 10.44
N SER A 10 3.76 2.13 9.51
CA SER A 10 3.62 3.41 8.81
C SER A 10 3.33 4.55 9.79
N GLN A 11 2.36 4.37 10.67
CA GLN A 11 1.98 5.35 11.70
C GLN A 11 3.07 5.54 12.75
N TYR A 12 3.77 4.47 13.14
CA TYR A 12 4.93 4.58 14.01
C TYR A 12 6.05 5.43 13.39
N GLU A 13 6.30 5.29 12.08
CA GLU A 13 7.30 6.13 11.40
C GLU A 13 6.84 7.59 11.30
N ILE A 14 5.55 7.85 11.09
CA ILE A 14 4.98 9.21 11.16
C ILE A 14 5.20 9.82 12.55
N LEU A 15 4.90 9.08 13.62
CA LEU A 15 5.15 9.54 15.00
C LEU A 15 6.63 9.83 15.24
N ASN A 16 7.51 8.91 14.84
CA ASN A 16 8.96 9.06 14.96
C ASN A 16 9.49 10.29 14.19
N ARG A 17 8.96 10.54 12.99
CA ARG A 17 9.23 11.74 12.20
C ARG A 17 8.76 13.00 12.93
N SER A 18 7.54 13.00 13.48
CA SER A 18 6.99 14.13 14.25
C SER A 18 7.87 14.47 15.44
N VAL A 19 8.09 13.50 16.34
CA VAL A 19 8.87 13.66 17.58
C VAL A 19 10.27 14.19 17.29
N ARG A 20 10.96 13.65 16.29
CA ARG A 20 12.31 14.13 15.94
C ARG A 20 12.31 15.55 15.39
N THR A 21 11.29 15.93 14.63
CA THR A 21 11.17 17.27 14.07
C THR A 21 10.89 18.27 15.19
N SER A 22 9.91 17.96 16.05
CA SER A 22 9.57 18.70 17.26
C SER A 22 10.79 18.88 18.16
N GLN A 23 11.50 17.79 18.48
CA GLN A 23 12.69 17.80 19.32
C GLN A 23 13.80 18.70 18.75
N LYS A 24 14.13 18.59 17.46
CA LYS A 24 15.15 19.44 16.83
C LYS A 24 14.79 20.93 16.90
N LEU A 25 13.52 21.26 16.68
CA LEU A 25 13.04 22.64 16.76
C LEU A 25 13.12 23.18 18.19
N MET A 26 12.70 22.38 19.17
CA MET A 26 12.79 22.71 20.59
C MET A 26 14.24 22.91 21.03
N ASP A 27 15.14 21.98 20.70
CA ASP A 27 16.56 22.07 21.03
C ASP A 27 17.20 23.34 20.45
N ARG A 28 16.83 23.71 19.21
CA ARG A 28 17.30 24.95 18.58
C ARG A 28 16.82 26.17 19.37
N ASP A 29 15.53 26.25 19.68
CA ASP A 29 14.96 27.41 20.37
C ASP A 29 15.47 27.51 21.83
N VAL A 30 15.60 26.39 22.54
CA VAL A 30 16.23 26.33 23.88
C VAL A 30 17.68 26.80 23.83
N ASN A 31 18.45 26.40 22.81
CA ASN A 31 19.84 26.85 22.67
C ASN A 31 19.94 28.36 22.41
N VAL A 32 19.01 28.94 21.64
CA VAL A 32 18.97 30.38 21.43
C VAL A 32 18.59 31.11 22.73
N LEU A 33 17.61 30.62 23.48
CA LEU A 33 17.24 31.16 24.79
C LEU A 33 18.41 31.11 25.78
N LYS A 34 19.12 29.98 25.87
CA LYS A 34 20.32 29.83 26.70
C LYS A 34 21.41 30.83 26.34
N LYS A 35 21.62 31.10 25.05
CA LYS A 35 22.60 32.09 24.59
C LYS A 35 22.17 33.51 24.95
N ALA A 36 20.91 33.85 24.73
CA ALA A 36 20.36 35.17 25.04
C ALA A 36 20.40 35.47 26.55
N ALA A 37 20.08 34.50 27.40
CA ALA A 37 20.12 34.63 28.86
C ALA A 37 21.54 34.85 29.44
N LYS A 38 22.58 34.45 28.70
CA LYS A 38 23.99 34.63 29.10
C LYS A 38 24.58 35.97 28.66
N GLN A 39 23.88 36.75 27.84
CA GLN A 39 24.40 38.04 27.40
C GLN A 39 24.38 39.07 28.54
N PRO A 40 25.29 40.07 28.52
CA PRO A 40 25.30 41.14 29.51
C PRO A 40 23.95 41.86 29.54
N TRP A 41 23.41 42.13 30.72
CA TRP A 41 22.07 42.71 30.88
C TRP A 41 22.05 44.21 30.54
N GLY A 42 23.17 44.91 30.70
CA GLY A 42 23.30 46.32 30.33
C GLY A 42 22.62 47.24 31.34
N THR A 43 21.99 48.31 30.85
CA THR A 43 21.20 49.21 31.69
C THR A 43 19.90 48.56 32.17
N LYS A 44 19.21 49.18 33.14
CA LYS A 44 17.93 48.67 33.65
C LYS A 44 16.89 48.57 32.54
N GLU A 45 16.80 49.59 31.68
CA GLU A 45 15.88 49.64 30.55
C GLU A 45 16.19 48.56 29.52
N GLU A 46 17.46 48.33 29.21
CA GLU A 46 17.91 47.25 28.32
C GLU A 46 17.62 45.86 28.90
N ALA A 47 17.78 45.69 30.21
CA ALA A 47 17.51 44.43 30.90
C ALA A 47 16.02 44.09 30.85
N VAL A 48 15.13 45.06 31.07
CA VAL A 48 13.67 44.88 30.96
C VAL A 48 13.29 44.48 29.52
N GLN A 49 13.79 45.20 28.51
CA GLN A 49 13.51 44.85 27.10
C GLN A 49 14.02 43.45 26.72
N LYS A 50 15.16 43.01 27.28
CA LYS A 50 15.68 41.65 27.07
C LYS A 50 14.80 40.61 27.75
N LEU A 51 14.33 40.87 28.97
CA LEU A 51 13.39 39.98 29.66
C LEU A 51 12.09 39.83 28.88
N ASP A 52 11.51 40.91 28.39
CA ASP A 52 10.27 40.86 27.59
C ASP A 52 10.44 40.01 26.33
N LYS A 53 11.58 40.17 25.62
CA LYS A 53 11.91 39.34 24.44
C LYS A 53 12.10 37.86 24.79
N LEU A 54 12.70 37.56 25.95
CA LEU A 54 12.88 36.18 26.42
C LEU A 54 11.54 35.56 26.81
N ILE A 55 10.68 36.30 27.50
CA ILE A 55 9.33 35.86 27.87
C ILE A 55 8.52 35.55 26.61
N ALA A 56 8.44 36.50 25.67
CA ALA A 56 7.70 36.30 24.41
C ALA A 56 8.21 35.06 23.63
N ARG A 57 9.51 34.80 23.67
CA ARG A 57 10.10 33.61 23.01
C ARG A 57 9.84 32.31 23.77
N LEU A 58 9.79 32.36 25.11
CA LEU A 58 9.39 31.21 25.94
C LEU A 58 7.92 30.87 25.74
N GLU A 59 7.03 31.86 25.71
CA GLU A 59 5.61 31.67 25.39
C GLU A 59 5.43 31.10 23.99
N GLY A 60 6.17 31.60 23.01
CA GLY A 60 6.19 31.05 21.66
C GLY A 60 6.71 29.60 21.60
N LEU A 61 7.72 29.26 22.41
CA LEU A 61 8.20 27.88 22.52
C LEU A 61 7.15 26.98 23.18
N GLN A 62 6.53 27.42 24.27
CA GLN A 62 5.46 26.70 24.96
C GLN A 62 4.32 26.37 23.98
N SER A 63 3.84 27.37 23.22
CA SER A 63 2.77 27.17 22.24
C SER A 63 3.13 26.12 21.17
N LYS A 64 4.38 26.12 20.68
CA LYS A 64 4.87 25.10 19.74
C LYS A 64 4.96 23.71 20.35
N VAL A 65 5.39 23.61 21.62
CA VAL A 65 5.45 22.33 22.34
C VAL A 65 4.05 21.75 22.49
N GLU A 66 3.09 22.56 22.94
CA GLU A 66 1.70 22.13 23.08
C GLU A 66 1.06 21.76 21.72
N GLN A 67 1.45 22.43 20.64
CA GLN A 67 1.00 22.04 19.30
C GLN A 67 1.57 20.68 18.88
N ALA A 68 2.88 20.46 19.06
CA ALA A 68 3.53 19.20 18.74
C ALA A 68 2.93 18.04 19.56
N ASP A 69 2.72 18.24 20.86
CA ASP A 69 2.11 17.28 21.77
C ASP A 69 0.70 16.86 21.28
N ARG A 70 -0.16 17.84 20.94
CA ARG A 70 -1.49 17.57 20.37
C ARG A 70 -1.46 16.86 19.02
N GLU A 71 -0.45 17.11 18.20
CA GLU A 71 -0.29 16.43 16.90
C GLU A 71 0.18 14.98 17.10
N GLU A 72 1.09 14.76 18.04
CA GLU A 72 1.62 13.44 18.41
C GLU A 72 0.53 12.58 19.08
N ASP A 73 -0.29 13.14 19.96
CA ASP A 73 -1.44 12.47 20.58
C ASP A 73 -2.42 11.93 19.53
N LYS A 74 -2.74 12.71 18.48
CA LYS A 74 -3.62 12.26 17.39
C LYS A 74 -3.06 11.03 16.67
N ILE A 75 -1.74 10.97 16.49
CA ILE A 75 -1.08 9.82 15.85
C ILE A 75 -1.13 8.60 16.79
N VAL A 76 -0.93 8.82 18.09
CA VAL A 76 -1.04 7.77 19.12
C VAL A 76 -2.46 7.22 19.20
N ASP A 77 -3.48 8.06 19.20
CA ASP A 77 -4.90 7.66 19.18
C ASP A 77 -5.24 6.81 17.94
N MET A 78 -4.69 7.20 16.78
CA MET A 78 -4.83 6.43 15.54
C MET A 78 -4.15 5.06 15.65
N LEU A 79 -2.94 5.00 16.21
CA LEU A 79 -2.23 3.74 16.48
C LEU A 79 -3.03 2.83 17.43
N GLN A 80 -3.59 3.39 18.51
CA GLN A 80 -4.42 2.65 19.46
C GLN A 80 -5.65 2.08 18.76
N SER A 81 -6.34 2.89 17.96
CA SER A 81 -7.50 2.46 17.17
C SER A 81 -7.17 1.31 16.20
N ARG A 82 -5.99 1.34 15.57
CA ARG A 82 -5.48 0.26 14.71
C ARG A 82 -5.14 -1.01 15.49
N VAL A 83 -4.59 -0.89 16.70
CA VAL A 83 -4.35 -2.05 17.58
C VAL A 83 -5.67 -2.68 18.01
N GLU A 84 -6.69 -1.88 18.35
CA GLU A 84 -8.03 -2.39 18.66
C GLU A 84 -8.67 -3.10 17.48
N TYR A 85 -8.54 -2.55 16.27
CA TYR A 85 -8.95 -3.22 15.04
C TYR A 85 -8.30 -4.60 14.91
N LEU A 86 -6.98 -4.70 15.07
CA LEU A 86 -6.27 -5.97 14.95
C LEU A 86 -6.72 -6.98 16.01
N LYS A 87 -6.97 -6.53 17.25
CA LYS A 87 -7.52 -7.38 18.30
C LYS A 87 -8.90 -7.92 17.94
N LYS A 88 -9.81 -7.07 17.43
CA LYS A 88 -11.16 -7.46 16.99
C LYS A 88 -11.11 -8.49 15.86
N VAL A 89 -10.27 -8.25 14.85
CA VAL A 89 -10.09 -9.18 13.74
C VAL A 89 -9.53 -10.53 14.21
N ALA A 90 -8.57 -10.52 15.14
CA ALA A 90 -8.01 -11.75 15.69
C ALA A 90 -8.99 -12.55 16.56
N SER A 91 -9.91 -11.87 17.25
CA SER A 91 -10.89 -12.51 18.14
C SER A 91 -12.13 -13.06 17.43
N ALA A 92 -12.42 -12.64 16.20
CA ALA A 92 -13.64 -12.95 15.44
C ALA A 92 -13.81 -14.42 14.98
N LYS A 93 -13.47 -15.40 15.82
CA LYS A 93 -13.58 -16.84 15.55
C LYS A 93 -15.02 -17.37 15.62
N GLU A 94 -15.99 -16.60 16.11
CA GLU A 94 -17.39 -17.01 16.28
C GLU A 94 -18.31 -16.51 15.12
N GLU A 95 -19.33 -17.31 14.75
CA GLU A 95 -20.11 -17.13 13.50
C GLU A 95 -20.81 -15.78 13.33
N LYS A 96 -21.23 -15.10 14.42
CA LYS A 96 -21.87 -13.77 14.34
C LYS A 96 -20.88 -12.61 14.20
N GLU A 97 -19.72 -12.66 14.87
CA GLU A 97 -18.68 -11.64 14.76
C GLU A 97 -17.89 -11.72 13.44
N LYS A 98 -17.97 -12.89 12.77
CA LYS A 98 -17.30 -13.13 11.49
C LYS A 98 -17.76 -12.19 10.38
N SER A 99 -19.04 -11.81 10.35
CA SER A 99 -19.59 -10.94 9.29
C SER A 99 -19.04 -9.51 9.37
N ASP A 100 -19.06 -8.92 10.56
CA ASP A 100 -18.61 -7.55 10.77
C ASP A 100 -17.10 -7.42 10.62
N ALA A 101 -16.34 -8.39 11.16
CA ALA A 101 -14.88 -8.44 10.96
C ALA A 101 -14.51 -8.59 9.48
N THR A 102 -15.22 -9.45 8.73
CA THR A 102 -15.00 -9.62 7.28
C THR A 102 -15.26 -8.32 6.53
N ARG A 103 -16.32 -7.59 6.89
CA ARG A 103 -16.64 -6.29 6.30
C ARG A 103 -15.53 -5.26 6.58
N MET A 104 -15.07 -5.16 7.82
CA MET A 104 -14.00 -4.23 8.20
C MET A 104 -12.69 -4.51 7.45
N ILE A 105 -12.33 -5.79 7.30
CA ILE A 105 -11.17 -6.21 6.51
C ILE A 105 -11.36 -5.80 5.04
N ALA A 106 -12.51 -6.10 4.45
CA ALA A 106 -12.80 -5.78 3.06
C ALA A 106 -12.75 -4.26 2.79
N GLU A 107 -13.40 -3.45 3.63
CA GLU A 107 -13.39 -1.98 3.51
C GLU A 107 -11.96 -1.44 3.54
N ARG A 108 -11.13 -1.93 4.46
CA ARG A 108 -9.72 -1.53 4.55
C ARG A 108 -8.90 -1.97 3.33
N LEU A 109 -9.02 -3.23 2.90
CA LEU A 109 -8.22 -3.75 1.79
C LEU A 109 -8.56 -3.06 0.47
N VAL A 110 -9.85 -2.81 0.23
CA VAL A 110 -10.30 -2.04 -0.93
C VAL A 110 -9.81 -0.60 -0.82
N GLY A 111 -9.92 0.02 0.36
CA GLY A 111 -9.40 1.37 0.58
C GLY A 111 -7.88 1.49 0.34
N SER A 112 -7.08 0.53 0.81
CA SER A 112 -5.63 0.49 0.57
C SER A 112 -5.32 0.34 -0.92
N PHE A 113 -6.00 -0.58 -1.59
CA PHE A 113 -5.84 -0.77 -3.03
C PHE A 113 -6.19 0.50 -3.82
N LEU A 114 -7.27 1.20 -3.46
CA LEU A 114 -7.62 2.47 -4.08
C LEU A 114 -6.54 3.54 -3.88
N LEU A 115 -5.89 3.58 -2.71
CA LEU A 115 -4.77 4.50 -2.47
C LEU A 115 -3.55 4.16 -3.33
N GLU A 116 -3.21 2.87 -3.42
CA GLU A 116 -2.09 2.35 -4.21
C GLU A 116 -2.28 2.65 -5.72
N GLU A 117 -3.51 2.56 -6.23
CA GLU A 117 -3.86 2.91 -7.61
C GLU A 117 -4.07 4.43 -7.84
N GLY A 118 -3.90 5.26 -6.80
CA GLY A 118 -4.01 6.72 -6.91
C GLY A 118 -5.42 7.31 -6.80
N PHE A 119 -6.45 6.51 -6.49
CA PHE A 119 -7.82 6.96 -6.27
C PHE A 119 -8.04 7.52 -4.85
N VAL A 120 -7.24 8.50 -4.46
CA VAL A 120 -7.16 9.02 -3.08
C VAL A 120 -8.48 9.60 -2.59
N GLU A 121 -9.19 10.37 -3.42
CA GLU A 121 -10.49 10.96 -3.06
C GLU A 121 -11.56 9.90 -2.80
N VAL A 122 -11.54 8.82 -3.59
CA VAL A 122 -12.47 7.70 -3.44
C VAL A 122 -12.16 6.92 -2.16
N ALA A 123 -10.88 6.66 -1.89
CA ALA A 123 -10.44 6.02 -0.66
C ALA A 123 -10.79 6.84 0.59
N GLU A 124 -10.66 8.17 0.53
CA GLU A 124 -11.06 9.09 1.60
C GLU A 124 -12.57 9.06 1.84
N SER A 125 -13.38 9.09 0.76
CA SER A 125 -14.83 8.93 0.84
C SER A 125 -15.26 7.56 1.41
N LEU A 126 -14.53 6.50 1.08
CA LEU A 126 -14.74 5.17 1.65
C LEU A 126 -14.39 5.17 3.15
N ASN A 127 -13.24 5.70 3.54
CA ASN A 127 -12.80 5.78 4.95
C ASN A 127 -13.79 6.55 5.82
N ASN A 128 -14.38 7.63 5.30
CA ASN A 128 -15.36 8.43 6.04
C ASN A 128 -16.71 7.72 6.25
N ARG A 129 -17.04 6.73 5.41
CA ARG A 129 -18.26 5.92 5.50
C ARG A 129 -18.03 4.52 6.07
N ALA A 130 -16.76 4.15 6.30
CA ALA A 130 -16.38 2.86 6.82
C ALA A 130 -16.87 2.67 8.25
N SER A 131 -17.07 1.42 8.66
CA SER A 131 -17.48 1.13 10.04
C SER A 131 -16.41 1.49 11.06
N GLN A 132 -15.15 1.53 10.65
CA GLN A 132 -14.02 2.00 11.45
C GLN A 132 -13.06 2.87 10.61
N PRO A 133 -13.21 4.20 10.67
CA PRO A 133 -12.30 5.13 10.02
C PRO A 133 -10.88 5.11 10.64
N GLY A 134 -9.90 5.61 9.89
CA GLY A 134 -8.51 5.79 10.38
C GLY A 134 -7.59 4.59 10.15
N LEU A 135 -8.06 3.59 9.39
CA LEU A 135 -7.28 2.41 9.01
C LEU A 135 -6.45 2.61 7.73
N LEU A 136 -6.69 3.69 7.00
CA LEU A 136 -6.02 3.99 5.73
C LEU A 136 -4.94 5.07 5.91
N ASP A 137 -3.83 4.93 5.20
CA ASP A 137 -2.70 5.86 5.23
C ASP A 137 -2.85 7.02 4.23
N ILE A 138 -4.03 7.65 4.19
CA ILE A 138 -4.43 8.65 3.18
C ILE A 138 -3.39 9.77 3.01
N ASN A 139 -2.88 10.32 4.11
CA ASN A 139 -1.93 11.42 4.07
C ASN A 139 -0.57 11.03 3.44
N ILE A 140 -0.14 9.77 3.59
CA ILE A 140 1.08 9.27 2.97
C ILE A 140 0.93 9.30 1.45
N TYR A 141 -0.21 8.83 0.94
CA TYR A 141 -0.48 8.81 -0.51
C TYR A 141 -0.77 10.21 -1.07
N LYS A 142 -1.35 11.13 -0.30
CA LYS A 142 -1.45 12.56 -0.69
C LYS A 142 -0.06 13.19 -0.85
N GLU A 143 0.85 12.92 0.08
CA GLU A 143 2.25 13.37 -0.01
C GLU A 143 2.93 12.73 -1.23
N ALA A 144 2.70 11.44 -1.48
CA ALA A 144 3.22 10.72 -2.65
C ALA A 144 2.76 11.34 -3.97
N GLN A 145 1.45 11.58 -4.12
CA GLN A 145 0.88 12.19 -5.32
C GLN A 145 1.45 13.58 -5.59
N ALA A 146 1.69 14.39 -4.56
CA ALA A 146 2.29 15.70 -4.72
C ALA A 146 3.74 15.61 -5.25
N VAL A 147 4.51 14.62 -4.82
CA VAL A 147 5.86 14.38 -5.34
C VAL A 147 5.80 13.87 -6.78
N ILE A 148 4.98 12.85 -7.06
CA ILE A 148 4.84 12.27 -8.40
C ILE A 148 4.37 13.32 -9.41
N ALA A 149 3.36 14.13 -9.06
CA ALA A 149 2.90 15.24 -9.90
C ALA A 149 4.00 16.27 -10.14
N GLY A 150 4.76 16.63 -9.09
CA GLY A 150 5.91 17.52 -9.22
C GLY A 150 6.96 16.98 -10.19
N LEU A 151 7.30 15.70 -10.12
CA LEU A 151 8.27 15.07 -11.03
C LEU A 151 7.74 15.02 -12.48
N ALA A 152 6.45 14.76 -12.67
CA ALA A 152 5.81 14.81 -13.98
C ALA A 152 5.80 16.23 -14.60
N GLU A 153 5.78 17.26 -13.76
CA GLU A 153 5.91 18.67 -14.13
C GLU A 153 7.38 19.15 -14.13
N HIS A 154 8.35 18.23 -14.14
CA HIS A 154 9.79 18.53 -14.15
C HIS A 154 10.27 19.37 -12.95
N SER A 155 9.70 19.13 -11.77
CA SER A 155 9.99 19.85 -10.53
C SER A 155 10.40 18.90 -9.40
N CYS A 156 11.64 19.02 -8.94
CA CYS A 156 12.17 18.24 -7.81
C CYS A 156 11.78 18.79 -6.43
N LYS A 157 11.09 19.94 -6.35
CA LYS A 157 10.85 20.66 -5.09
C LYS A 157 10.10 19.83 -4.06
N ALA A 158 9.02 19.17 -4.48
CA ALA A 158 8.21 18.33 -3.61
C ALA A 158 9.02 17.12 -3.10
N GLY A 159 9.76 16.44 -4.00
CA GLY A 159 10.64 15.32 -3.64
C GLY A 159 11.74 15.73 -2.66
N LEU A 160 12.38 16.87 -2.87
CA LEU A 160 13.42 17.38 -1.96
C LEU A 160 12.86 17.77 -0.59
N ALA A 161 11.65 18.34 -0.54
CA ALA A 161 10.95 18.61 0.72
C ALA A 161 10.64 17.30 1.46
N TRP A 162 10.20 16.28 0.74
CA TRP A 162 9.99 14.93 1.28
C TRP A 162 11.29 14.31 1.81
N CYS A 163 12.40 14.43 1.09
CA CYS A 163 13.72 13.96 1.54
C CYS A 163 14.15 14.63 2.84
N ALA A 164 13.95 15.95 2.97
CA ALA A 164 14.30 16.68 4.18
C ALA A 164 13.54 16.16 5.41
N LEU A 165 12.23 15.91 5.24
CA LEU A 165 11.35 15.39 6.28
C LEU A 165 11.71 13.95 6.69
N ASN A 166 12.17 13.12 5.74
CA ASN A 166 12.50 11.72 5.96
C ASN A 166 14.01 11.42 6.06
N SER A 167 14.84 12.46 6.12
CA SER A 167 16.32 12.40 6.03
C SER A 167 16.98 11.40 6.99
N SER A 168 16.42 11.21 8.19
CA SER A 168 16.99 10.30 9.19
C SER A 168 16.75 8.82 8.84
N LYS A 169 15.65 8.52 8.15
CA LYS A 169 15.34 7.17 7.65
C LYS A 169 16.15 6.90 6.38
N LEU A 170 16.17 7.85 5.45
CA LEU A 170 16.94 7.78 4.20
C LEU A 170 18.44 7.57 4.44
N LYS A 171 19.03 8.25 5.43
CA LYS A 171 20.42 8.03 5.82
C LYS A 171 20.68 6.63 6.38
N LYS A 172 19.71 6.03 7.07
CA LYS A 172 19.83 4.67 7.61
C LYS A 172 19.73 3.61 6.49
N SER A 173 18.88 3.85 5.48
CA SER A 173 18.79 2.99 4.30
C SER A 173 19.91 3.24 3.29
N LYS A 174 20.75 4.27 3.50
CA LYS A 174 21.79 4.72 2.55
C LYS A 174 21.20 5.07 1.17
N SER A 175 20.00 5.66 1.18
CA SER A 175 19.33 6.11 -0.03
C SER A 175 20.14 7.18 -0.76
N VAL A 176 20.18 7.08 -2.09
CA VAL A 176 20.78 8.07 -3.00
C VAL A 176 19.72 8.91 -3.71
N PHE A 177 18.44 8.75 -3.38
CA PHE A 177 17.33 9.46 -4.03
C PHE A 177 17.44 10.98 -3.92
N GLU A 178 17.83 11.50 -2.74
CA GLU A 178 18.07 12.94 -2.57
C GLU A 178 19.17 13.43 -3.54
N PHE A 179 20.24 12.66 -3.72
CA PHE A 179 21.28 12.98 -4.68
C PHE A 179 20.75 12.98 -6.12
N ASN A 180 19.96 11.98 -6.51
CA ASN A 180 19.40 11.89 -7.86
C ASN A 180 18.49 13.06 -8.21
N LEU A 181 17.69 13.56 -7.25
CA LEU A 181 16.91 14.78 -7.39
C LEU A 181 17.80 16.03 -7.52
N ARG A 182 18.82 16.17 -6.67
CA ARG A 182 19.79 17.28 -6.76
C ARG A 182 20.54 17.28 -8.09
N LEU A 183 20.90 16.09 -8.57
CA LEU A 183 21.53 15.90 -9.87
C LEU A 183 20.57 16.30 -11.01
N GLN A 184 19.28 16.01 -10.89
CA GLN A 184 18.29 16.47 -11.86
C GLN A 184 18.18 18.01 -11.89
N GLU A 185 18.08 18.67 -10.74
CA GLU A 185 18.06 20.15 -10.70
C GLU A 185 19.33 20.75 -11.33
N TYR A 186 20.50 20.13 -11.11
CA TYR A 186 21.74 20.50 -11.79
C TYR A 186 21.65 20.31 -13.31
N ILE A 187 21.15 19.16 -13.78
CA ILE A 187 20.98 18.87 -15.20
C ILE A 187 20.08 19.91 -15.87
N GLU A 188 18.98 20.31 -15.22
CA GLU A 188 18.07 21.33 -15.76
C GLU A 188 18.72 22.72 -15.84
N LEU A 189 19.54 23.10 -14.85
CA LEU A 189 20.33 24.34 -14.94
C LEU A 189 21.32 24.31 -16.12
N VAL A 190 21.93 23.15 -16.38
CA VAL A 190 22.79 22.96 -17.56
C VAL A 190 21.94 23.00 -18.83
N ARG A 191 20.74 22.40 -18.86
CA ARG A 191 19.81 22.41 -19.99
C ARG A 191 19.39 23.83 -20.37
N GLU A 192 19.21 24.71 -19.38
CA GLU A 192 18.86 26.14 -19.55
C GLU A 192 20.05 27.08 -19.90
N ASP A 193 21.25 26.55 -20.16
CA ASP A 193 22.45 27.35 -20.45
C ASP A 193 22.85 28.29 -19.27
N LYS A 194 22.64 27.83 -18.03
CA LYS A 194 23.01 28.53 -16.79
C LYS A 194 24.20 27.84 -16.10
N GLU A 195 25.32 27.66 -16.81
CA GLU A 195 26.44 26.83 -16.34
C GLU A 195 27.06 27.35 -15.03
N ALA A 196 27.19 28.68 -14.88
CA ALA A 196 27.74 29.27 -13.67
C ALA A 196 26.87 28.99 -12.44
N GLU A 197 25.54 29.02 -12.61
CA GLU A 197 24.59 28.68 -11.55
C GLU A 197 24.62 27.17 -11.25
N ALA A 198 24.67 26.33 -12.28
CA ALA A 198 24.79 24.88 -12.14
C ALA A 198 26.04 24.48 -11.34
N ILE A 199 27.20 25.06 -11.63
CA ILE A 199 28.45 24.79 -10.90
C ILE A 199 28.32 25.22 -9.44
N LYS A 200 27.77 26.42 -9.17
CA LYS A 200 27.56 26.91 -7.80
C LYS A 200 26.57 26.02 -7.04
N TYR A 201 25.55 25.53 -7.73
CA TYR A 201 24.57 24.59 -7.18
C TYR A 201 25.25 23.27 -6.78
N ALA A 202 26.00 22.65 -7.71
CA ALA A 202 26.74 21.41 -7.46
C ALA A 202 27.71 21.54 -6.28
N GLN A 203 28.45 22.65 -6.20
CA GLN A 203 29.36 22.94 -5.08
C GLN A 203 28.64 23.02 -3.72
N SER A 204 27.37 23.41 -3.72
CA SER A 204 26.57 23.56 -2.50
C SER A 204 25.92 22.25 -2.06
N PHE A 205 25.45 21.43 -3.01
CA PHE A 205 24.59 20.28 -2.71
C PHE A 205 25.21 18.89 -2.93
N PHE A 206 26.26 18.76 -3.75
CA PHE A 206 26.90 17.46 -3.99
C PHE A 206 27.91 16.99 -2.92
N PRO A 207 28.62 17.86 -2.17
CA PRO A 207 29.64 17.41 -1.21
C PRO A 207 29.18 16.33 -0.20
N PRO A 208 27.95 16.36 0.34
CA PRO A 208 27.46 15.31 1.24
C PRO A 208 27.40 13.90 0.63
N PHE A 209 27.37 13.81 -0.70
CA PHE A 209 27.23 12.55 -1.44
C PHE A 209 28.53 12.09 -2.11
N ALA A 210 29.61 12.86 -1.96
CA ALA A 210 30.88 12.62 -2.66
C ALA A 210 31.50 11.25 -2.34
N GLU A 211 31.30 10.69 -1.16
CA GLU A 211 31.82 9.36 -0.80
C GLU A 211 31.08 8.23 -1.54
N ALA A 212 29.78 8.39 -1.76
CA ALA A 212 28.93 7.36 -2.36
C ALA A 212 28.78 7.48 -3.88
N CYS A 213 28.81 8.70 -4.42
CA CYS A 213 28.43 9.00 -5.80
C CYS A 213 29.53 9.78 -6.56
N LEU A 214 30.81 9.57 -6.25
CA LEU A 214 31.91 10.35 -6.86
C LEU A 214 31.97 10.21 -8.38
N ASP A 215 31.75 9.01 -8.89
CA ASP A 215 31.77 8.71 -10.31
C ASP A 215 30.62 9.43 -11.04
N ASP A 216 29.42 9.39 -10.47
CA ASP A 216 28.24 10.09 -10.99
C ASP A 216 28.43 11.61 -10.95
N ILE A 217 29.01 12.15 -9.86
CA ILE A 217 29.35 13.57 -9.76
C ILE A 217 30.35 13.96 -10.84
N SER A 218 31.42 13.18 -11.01
CA SER A 218 32.46 13.46 -12.00
C SER A 218 31.90 13.43 -13.42
N PHE A 219 31.04 12.47 -13.70
CA PHE A 219 30.34 12.36 -14.97
C PHE A 219 29.38 13.54 -15.18
N ALA A 220 28.55 13.88 -14.19
CA ALA A 220 27.63 15.02 -14.25
C ALA A 220 28.37 16.34 -14.51
N MET A 221 29.49 16.59 -13.83
CA MET A 221 30.29 17.81 -14.01
C MET A 221 30.84 17.94 -15.44
N GLY A 222 31.07 16.84 -16.14
CA GLY A 222 31.45 16.84 -17.56
C GLY A 222 30.35 17.33 -18.50
N LEU A 223 29.07 17.25 -18.10
CA LEU A 223 27.92 17.64 -18.92
C LEU A 223 28.01 19.10 -19.38
N VAL A 224 28.50 20.00 -18.52
CA VAL A 224 28.71 21.43 -18.85
C VAL A 224 29.64 21.62 -20.04
N ILE A 225 30.64 20.75 -20.22
CA ILE A 225 31.64 20.85 -21.30
C ILE A 225 31.15 20.18 -22.59
N PHE A 226 30.38 19.11 -22.45
CA PHE A 226 29.96 18.23 -23.54
C PHE A 226 28.50 18.42 -23.98
N LYS A 227 27.76 19.37 -23.39
CA LYS A 227 26.42 19.75 -23.83
C LYS A 227 26.40 20.02 -25.34
N GLY A 228 25.47 19.39 -26.06
CA GLY A 228 25.32 19.53 -27.51
C GLY A 228 26.36 18.79 -28.37
N LYS A 229 27.33 18.10 -27.76
CA LYS A 229 28.30 17.26 -28.48
C LYS A 229 27.87 15.80 -28.43
N LYS A 230 28.00 15.08 -29.55
CA LYS A 230 27.84 13.62 -29.61
C LYS A 230 29.10 12.90 -29.12
N VAL A 231 29.57 13.25 -27.93
CA VAL A 231 30.77 12.67 -27.30
C VAL A 231 30.33 11.97 -26.03
N GLY A 232 30.64 10.69 -25.88
CA GLY A 232 30.30 9.91 -24.69
C GLY A 232 28.80 9.73 -24.42
N ASP A 233 28.49 9.24 -23.23
CA ASP A 233 27.13 8.90 -22.80
C ASP A 233 26.38 10.08 -22.14
N TYR A 234 26.91 11.30 -22.18
CA TYR A 234 26.32 12.48 -21.51
C TYR A 234 24.91 12.82 -22.00
N HIS A 235 24.55 12.43 -23.22
CA HIS A 235 23.21 12.58 -23.77
C HIS A 235 22.14 11.85 -22.93
N ARG A 236 22.51 10.75 -22.25
CA ARG A 236 21.60 10.01 -21.36
C ARG A 236 21.18 10.83 -20.14
N LEU A 237 22.02 11.74 -19.66
CA LEU A 237 21.66 12.63 -18.55
C LEU A 237 20.58 13.64 -18.95
N LEU A 238 20.49 13.98 -20.23
CA LEU A 238 19.51 14.92 -20.78
C LEU A 238 18.22 14.23 -21.25
N ASP A 239 18.14 12.90 -21.17
CA ASP A 239 16.97 12.15 -21.61
C ASP A 239 15.77 12.41 -20.69
N GLU A 240 14.58 12.52 -21.28
CA GLU A 240 13.32 12.67 -20.55
C GLU A 240 13.00 11.43 -19.71
N SER A 241 13.49 10.25 -20.09
CA SER A 241 13.30 9.01 -19.34
C SER A 241 13.84 9.07 -17.90
N ARG A 242 14.74 10.03 -17.60
CA ARG A 242 15.27 10.23 -16.26
C ARG A 242 14.19 10.68 -15.27
N TRP A 243 13.17 11.39 -15.72
CA TRP A 243 12.04 11.78 -14.86
C TRP A 243 11.17 10.59 -14.47
N GLU A 244 10.95 9.65 -15.38
CA GLU A 244 10.26 8.39 -15.04
C GLU A 244 11.11 7.54 -14.09
N PHE A 245 12.42 7.48 -14.30
CA PHE A 245 13.33 6.81 -13.35
C PHE A 245 13.24 7.41 -11.94
N LEU A 246 13.21 8.74 -11.79
CA LEU A 246 13.07 9.40 -10.49
C LEU A 246 11.72 9.10 -9.84
N ARG A 247 10.67 8.94 -10.65
CA ARG A 247 9.35 8.56 -10.17
C ARG A 247 9.34 7.12 -9.64
N GLU A 248 9.87 6.16 -10.40
CA GLU A 248 9.99 4.76 -9.99
C GLU A 248 10.86 4.66 -8.72
N GLU A 249 12.00 5.35 -8.68
CA GLU A 249 12.86 5.40 -7.50
C GLU A 249 12.13 5.98 -6.27
N PHE A 250 11.29 7.00 -6.46
CA PHE A 250 10.48 7.55 -5.37
C PHE A 250 9.42 6.56 -4.85
N GLU A 251 8.76 5.82 -5.75
CA GLU A 251 7.76 4.80 -5.39
C GLU A 251 8.38 3.66 -4.55
N ASP A 252 9.63 3.29 -4.84
CA ASP A 252 10.42 2.35 -4.02
C ASP A 252 10.83 2.94 -2.66
N GLU A 253 11.26 4.20 -2.64
CA GLU A 253 11.70 4.90 -1.43
C GLU A 253 10.54 5.12 -0.44
N ILE A 254 9.37 5.53 -0.93
CA ILE A 254 8.21 5.73 -0.06
C ILE A 254 7.76 4.42 0.56
N SER A 255 7.77 3.34 -0.22
CA SER A 255 7.45 1.99 0.25
C SER A 255 8.44 1.53 1.33
N THR A 256 9.73 1.78 1.12
CA THR A 256 10.80 1.47 2.08
C THR A 256 10.68 2.28 3.38
N VAL A 257 10.45 3.59 3.28
CA VAL A 257 10.37 4.49 4.44
C VAL A 257 9.22 4.10 5.37
N TYR A 258 8.03 3.88 4.80
CA TYR A 258 6.82 3.58 5.56
C TYR A 258 6.55 2.08 5.73
N SER A 259 7.40 1.22 5.16
CA SER A 259 7.25 -0.24 5.18
C SER A 259 5.90 -0.68 4.59
N LEU A 260 5.55 -0.08 3.45
CA LEU A 260 4.36 -0.44 2.68
C LEU A 260 4.59 -1.80 2.00
N PRO A 261 3.52 -2.56 1.72
CA PRO A 261 3.66 -3.87 1.08
C PRO A 261 3.98 -3.73 -0.41
N ASP A 262 4.94 -4.53 -0.90
CA ASP A 262 5.33 -4.57 -2.33
C ASP A 262 4.20 -5.01 -3.28
N ARG A 263 3.16 -5.62 -2.73
CA ARG A 263 1.97 -6.04 -3.47
C ARG A 263 0.72 -5.67 -2.71
N PRO A 264 -0.36 -5.26 -3.41
CA PRO A 264 -1.62 -4.98 -2.76
C PRO A 264 -2.12 -6.14 -1.92
N LEU A 265 -2.44 -5.86 -0.66
CA LEU A 265 -2.94 -6.87 0.28
C LEU A 265 -4.27 -7.46 -0.19
N LEU A 266 -5.08 -6.67 -0.91
CA LEU A 266 -6.32 -7.12 -1.54
C LEU A 266 -6.05 -8.28 -2.51
N LEU A 267 -5.06 -8.12 -3.41
CA LEU A 267 -4.69 -9.16 -4.37
C LEU A 267 -4.13 -10.38 -3.68
N THR A 268 -3.33 -10.19 -2.62
CA THR A 268 -2.80 -11.30 -1.81
C THR A 268 -3.92 -12.13 -1.18
N HIS A 269 -4.93 -11.47 -0.60
CA HIS A 269 -6.09 -12.16 -0.02
C HIS A 269 -6.98 -12.81 -1.08
N LEU A 270 -7.19 -12.15 -2.22
CA LEU A 270 -7.96 -12.70 -3.32
C LEU A 270 -7.28 -13.95 -3.88
N HIS A 271 -5.97 -13.91 -4.13
CA HIS A 271 -5.20 -15.08 -4.56
C HIS A 271 -5.24 -16.21 -3.53
N ALA A 272 -5.09 -15.91 -2.23
CA ALA A 272 -5.20 -16.92 -1.18
C ALA A 272 -6.58 -17.58 -1.16
N GLY A 273 -7.65 -16.78 -1.27
CA GLY A 273 -9.03 -17.28 -1.34
C GLY A 273 -9.30 -18.12 -2.58
N LEU A 274 -8.88 -17.66 -3.76
CA LEU A 274 -9.04 -18.39 -5.02
C LEU A 274 -8.24 -19.71 -4.99
N SER A 275 -7.01 -19.69 -4.51
CA SER A 275 -6.19 -20.90 -4.30
C SER A 275 -6.90 -21.87 -3.34
N ALA A 276 -7.43 -21.37 -2.23
CA ALA A 276 -8.18 -22.18 -1.26
C ALA A 276 -9.50 -22.76 -1.79
N LEU A 277 -10.01 -22.29 -2.93
CA LEU A 277 -11.21 -22.81 -3.60
C LEU A 277 -10.88 -23.63 -4.86
N LYS A 278 -9.71 -23.41 -5.47
CA LYS A 278 -9.29 -24.08 -6.70
C LYS A 278 -9.21 -25.59 -6.51
N THR A 279 -9.68 -26.32 -7.51
CA THR A 279 -9.55 -27.78 -7.65
C THR A 279 -8.91 -28.10 -9.00
N PRO A 280 -8.42 -29.34 -9.24
CA PRO A 280 -7.89 -29.72 -10.55
C PRO A 280 -8.92 -29.56 -11.67
N ALA A 281 -10.19 -29.88 -11.38
CA ALA A 281 -11.33 -29.73 -12.30
C ALA A 281 -11.56 -28.29 -12.78
N CYS A 282 -11.09 -27.27 -12.04
CA CYS A 282 -11.21 -25.87 -12.48
C CYS A 282 -10.40 -25.55 -13.76
N THR A 283 -9.48 -26.44 -14.18
CA THR A 283 -8.67 -26.26 -15.39
C THR A 283 -9.32 -26.83 -16.65
N GLU A 284 -10.33 -27.69 -16.51
CA GLU A 284 -11.03 -28.32 -17.63
C GLU A 284 -12.32 -27.56 -17.92
N GLU A 285 -12.47 -27.04 -19.16
CA GLU A 285 -13.63 -26.21 -19.54
C GLU A 285 -14.97 -26.91 -19.28
N GLU A 286 -15.05 -28.22 -19.54
CA GLU A 286 -16.26 -29.02 -19.36
C GLU A 286 -16.61 -29.28 -17.88
N GLU A 287 -15.61 -29.23 -16.99
CA GLU A 287 -15.76 -29.48 -15.55
C GLU A 287 -15.93 -28.20 -14.73
N THR A 288 -15.83 -27.03 -15.36
CA THR A 288 -16.07 -25.74 -14.71
C THR A 288 -17.43 -25.68 -14.02
N ASN A 289 -17.46 -25.13 -12.80
CA ASN A 289 -18.69 -24.99 -12.04
C ASN A 289 -19.10 -23.53 -11.98
N VAL A 290 -20.34 -23.24 -12.40
CA VAL A 290 -20.92 -21.88 -12.41
C VAL A 290 -20.96 -21.23 -11.03
N ASN A 291 -21.01 -22.06 -9.96
CA ASN A 291 -21.02 -21.60 -8.57
C ASN A 291 -19.61 -21.54 -7.97
N CYS A 292 -18.56 -21.84 -8.74
CA CYS A 292 -17.18 -21.84 -8.27
C CYS A 292 -16.51 -20.50 -8.59
N PRO A 293 -16.10 -19.71 -7.57
CA PRO A 293 -15.47 -18.40 -7.80
C PRO A 293 -14.19 -18.47 -8.63
N SER A 294 -13.41 -19.56 -8.56
CA SER A 294 -12.21 -19.74 -9.38
C SER A 294 -12.48 -20.14 -10.83
N CYS A 295 -13.71 -20.52 -11.18
CA CYS A 295 -14.12 -20.81 -12.56
C CYS A 295 -14.81 -19.61 -13.22
N ALA A 296 -15.26 -18.61 -12.45
CA ALA A 296 -15.98 -17.45 -12.96
C ALA A 296 -15.02 -16.37 -13.48
N GLN A 297 -15.33 -15.75 -14.62
CA GLN A 297 -14.62 -14.55 -15.09
C GLN A 297 -15.02 -13.33 -14.24
N PRO A 298 -14.09 -12.40 -13.92
CA PRO A 298 -12.69 -12.35 -14.37
C PRO A 298 -11.71 -13.20 -13.52
N TYR A 299 -12.16 -13.77 -12.41
CA TYR A 299 -11.29 -14.45 -11.43
C TYR A 299 -10.60 -15.70 -11.97
N GLN A 300 -11.18 -16.39 -12.94
CA GLN A 300 -10.58 -17.55 -13.60
C GLN A 300 -9.20 -17.24 -14.18
N THR A 301 -9.04 -16.06 -14.79
CA THR A 301 -7.76 -15.60 -15.36
C THR A 301 -6.69 -15.47 -14.27
N MET A 302 -7.07 -14.96 -13.09
CA MET A 302 -6.16 -14.88 -11.93
C MET A 302 -5.88 -16.28 -11.35
N ALA A 303 -6.91 -17.13 -11.28
CA ALA A 303 -6.82 -18.45 -10.69
C ALA A 303 -5.97 -19.42 -11.51
N GLN A 304 -5.82 -19.22 -12.82
CA GLN A 304 -5.05 -20.08 -13.72
C GLN A 304 -3.64 -20.36 -13.19
N TYR A 305 -2.95 -19.33 -12.70
CA TYR A 305 -1.56 -19.40 -12.22
C TYR A 305 -1.42 -19.80 -10.75
N LEU A 306 -2.53 -19.96 -10.02
CA LEU A 306 -2.50 -20.30 -8.60
C LEU A 306 -2.33 -21.81 -8.37
N PRO A 307 -1.65 -22.22 -7.28
CA PRO A 307 -1.53 -23.63 -6.95
C PRO A 307 -2.89 -24.22 -6.57
N VAL A 308 -3.02 -25.54 -6.78
CA VAL A 308 -4.14 -26.32 -6.24
C VAL A 308 -3.71 -26.87 -4.88
N PRO A 309 -4.43 -26.58 -3.78
CA PRO A 309 -4.06 -27.06 -2.46
C PRO A 309 -4.28 -28.57 -2.34
N ALA A 310 -3.38 -29.26 -1.63
CA ALA A 310 -3.59 -30.64 -1.23
C ALA A 310 -4.75 -30.71 -0.21
N ARG A 311 -5.76 -31.53 -0.49
CA ARG A 311 -6.94 -31.71 0.36
C ARG A 311 -6.86 -33.07 1.04
N SER A 312 -6.98 -33.09 2.37
CA SER A 312 -7.11 -34.35 3.13
C SER A 312 -8.55 -34.89 3.12
N HIS A 313 -9.52 -34.01 2.91
CA HIS A 313 -10.94 -34.35 2.89
C HIS A 313 -11.62 -33.64 1.73
N SER A 314 -12.38 -34.40 0.95
CA SER A 314 -13.20 -33.90 -0.15
C SER A 314 -14.67 -33.95 0.24
N ARG A 315 -15.45 -32.96 -0.21
CA ARG A 315 -16.91 -32.98 -0.11
C ARG A 315 -17.47 -32.82 -1.50
N LEU A 316 -18.48 -33.63 -1.83
CA LEU A 316 -19.21 -33.45 -3.07
C LEU A 316 -20.23 -32.32 -2.91
N VAL A 317 -20.33 -31.47 -3.92
CA VAL A 317 -21.31 -30.39 -4.00
C VAL A 317 -22.09 -30.56 -5.29
N CYS A 318 -23.41 -30.52 -5.22
CA CYS A 318 -24.26 -30.69 -6.38
C CYS A 318 -24.10 -29.50 -7.34
N ARG A 319 -23.86 -29.78 -8.63
CA ARG A 319 -23.69 -28.75 -9.66
C ARG A 319 -24.95 -27.90 -9.88
N VAL A 320 -26.14 -28.46 -9.64
CA VAL A 320 -27.42 -27.78 -9.87
C VAL A 320 -27.87 -27.00 -8.63
N SER A 321 -27.92 -27.65 -7.46
CA SER A 321 -28.41 -27.00 -6.23
C SER A 321 -27.35 -26.22 -5.47
N GLY A 322 -26.06 -26.46 -5.73
CA GLY A 322 -24.96 -25.91 -4.94
C GLY A 322 -24.86 -26.45 -3.51
N LYS A 323 -25.71 -27.42 -3.12
CA LYS A 323 -25.72 -28.03 -1.79
C LYS A 323 -24.70 -29.15 -1.68
N VAL A 324 -24.19 -29.38 -0.48
CA VAL A 324 -23.33 -30.52 -0.16
C VAL A 324 -24.14 -31.82 -0.35
N MET A 325 -23.49 -32.82 -0.95
CA MET A 325 -24.03 -34.17 -1.08
C MET A 325 -23.50 -35.02 0.08
N ASP A 326 -24.38 -35.38 1.00
CA ASP A 326 -24.07 -36.05 2.27
C ASP A 326 -25.00 -37.25 2.52
N SER A 327 -25.15 -37.70 3.78
CA SER A 327 -26.03 -38.82 4.12
C SER A 327 -27.50 -38.55 3.81
N ASP A 328 -27.93 -37.30 3.99
CA ASP A 328 -29.33 -36.90 3.89
C ASP A 328 -29.68 -36.50 2.44
N ASN A 329 -28.71 -35.94 1.71
CA ASN A 329 -28.81 -35.61 0.29
C ASN A 329 -27.72 -36.32 -0.54
N PRO A 330 -27.78 -37.66 -0.71
CA PRO A 330 -26.69 -38.43 -1.27
C PRO A 330 -26.45 -38.14 -2.76
N PRO A 331 -25.22 -38.41 -3.25
CA PRO A 331 -24.91 -38.39 -4.67
C PRO A 331 -25.59 -39.56 -5.39
N MET A 332 -26.23 -39.24 -6.52
CA MET A 332 -27.02 -40.16 -7.35
C MET A 332 -26.53 -40.07 -8.79
N ALA A 333 -26.15 -41.21 -9.38
CA ALA A 333 -25.64 -41.33 -10.75
C ALA A 333 -26.76 -41.66 -11.73
N LEU A 334 -26.86 -40.88 -12.80
CA LEU A 334 -27.64 -41.18 -13.99
C LEU A 334 -26.95 -42.30 -14.82
N PRO A 335 -27.69 -42.99 -15.72
CA PRO A 335 -27.11 -44.03 -16.59
C PRO A 335 -25.94 -43.58 -17.47
N ASN A 336 -25.87 -42.29 -17.81
CA ASN A 336 -24.77 -41.70 -18.56
C ASN A 336 -23.54 -41.35 -17.69
N GLY A 337 -23.54 -41.74 -16.41
CA GLY A 337 -22.42 -41.53 -15.48
C GLY A 337 -22.40 -40.16 -14.79
N MET A 338 -23.31 -39.24 -15.13
CA MET A 338 -23.38 -37.92 -14.48
C MET A 338 -24.01 -38.02 -13.09
N VAL A 339 -23.41 -37.33 -12.11
CA VAL A 339 -23.82 -37.40 -10.70
C VAL A 339 -24.46 -36.09 -10.25
N TYR A 340 -25.63 -36.19 -9.64
CA TYR A 340 -26.38 -35.09 -9.05
C TYR A 340 -26.90 -35.47 -7.66
N SER A 341 -27.39 -34.51 -6.89
CA SER A 341 -27.92 -34.82 -5.56
C SER A 341 -29.32 -35.40 -5.66
N LYS A 342 -29.67 -36.28 -4.72
CA LYS A 342 -31.01 -36.88 -4.64
C LYS A 342 -32.13 -35.83 -4.69
N GLU A 343 -32.03 -34.76 -3.90
CA GLU A 343 -33.03 -33.68 -3.86
C GLU A 343 -33.31 -33.07 -5.25
N VAL A 344 -32.27 -32.87 -6.07
CA VAL A 344 -32.42 -32.27 -7.40
C VAL A 344 -33.12 -33.23 -8.35
N LEU A 345 -32.72 -34.50 -8.34
CA LEU A 345 -33.28 -35.50 -9.26
C LEU A 345 -34.75 -35.80 -8.92
N GLU A 346 -35.10 -35.89 -7.64
CA GLU A 346 -36.50 -36.08 -7.20
C GLU A 346 -37.36 -34.89 -7.61
N LYS A 347 -36.88 -33.66 -7.39
CA LYS A 347 -37.60 -32.45 -7.82
C LYS A 347 -37.77 -32.38 -9.33
N MET A 348 -36.77 -32.79 -10.11
CA MET A 348 -36.89 -32.87 -11.58
C MET A 348 -37.91 -33.92 -12.00
N ALA A 349 -37.92 -35.09 -11.36
CA ALA A 349 -38.86 -36.16 -11.65
C ALA A 349 -40.31 -35.79 -11.29
N GLU A 350 -40.54 -35.12 -10.16
CA GLU A 350 -41.86 -34.60 -9.77
C GLU A 350 -42.43 -33.64 -10.81
N GLN A 351 -41.58 -32.77 -11.38
CA GLN A 351 -41.98 -31.78 -12.37
C GLN A 351 -42.22 -32.37 -13.77
N HIS A 352 -41.53 -33.46 -14.12
CA HIS A 352 -41.56 -34.06 -15.47
C HIS A 352 -42.12 -35.49 -15.48
N GLY A 353 -43.00 -35.83 -14.54
CA GLY A 353 -43.75 -37.09 -14.56
C GLY A 353 -42.89 -38.34 -14.45
N GLY A 354 -41.87 -38.34 -13.59
CA GLY A 354 -40.97 -39.48 -13.34
C GLY A 354 -39.69 -39.48 -14.16
N PHE A 355 -39.51 -38.51 -15.07
CA PHE A 355 -38.32 -38.38 -15.90
C PHE A 355 -37.38 -37.28 -15.41
N VAL A 356 -36.08 -37.49 -15.59
CA VAL A 356 -35.04 -36.51 -15.29
C VAL A 356 -34.17 -36.27 -16.50
N THR A 357 -34.02 -35.00 -16.89
CA THR A 357 -33.14 -34.57 -17.97
C THR A 357 -31.79 -34.16 -17.41
N CYS A 358 -30.71 -34.77 -17.89
CA CYS A 358 -29.35 -34.42 -17.51
C CYS A 358 -29.00 -33.00 -17.99
N PRO A 359 -28.66 -32.06 -17.09
CA PRO A 359 -28.32 -30.69 -17.51
C PRO A 359 -27.08 -30.58 -18.40
N ARG A 360 -26.17 -31.58 -18.37
CA ARG A 360 -24.94 -31.57 -19.19
C ARG A 360 -25.16 -32.17 -20.57
N THR A 361 -25.77 -33.35 -20.66
CA THR A 361 -25.91 -34.09 -21.93
C THR A 361 -27.27 -33.89 -22.60
N GLN A 362 -28.23 -33.30 -21.90
CA GLN A 362 -29.64 -33.16 -22.33
C GLN A 362 -30.36 -34.51 -22.54
N GLU A 363 -29.77 -35.62 -22.11
CA GLU A 363 -30.40 -36.94 -22.16
C GLU A 363 -31.42 -37.11 -21.02
N THR A 364 -32.53 -37.78 -21.32
CA THR A 364 -33.62 -38.00 -20.37
C THR A 364 -33.68 -39.46 -19.92
N PHE A 365 -33.77 -39.68 -18.61
CA PHE A 365 -33.84 -41.01 -18.00
C PHE A 365 -35.01 -41.09 -17.02
N HIS A 366 -35.56 -42.30 -16.82
CA HIS A 366 -36.54 -42.53 -15.78
C HIS A 366 -35.86 -42.57 -14.40
N ILE A 367 -36.48 -41.99 -13.37
CA ILE A 367 -35.90 -41.86 -12.03
C ILE A 367 -35.47 -43.20 -11.40
N ASP A 368 -36.19 -44.28 -11.71
CA ASP A 368 -35.87 -45.64 -11.22
C ASP A 368 -34.53 -46.19 -11.73
N THR A 369 -34.00 -45.63 -12.82
CA THR A 369 -32.71 -46.05 -13.38
C THR A 369 -31.51 -45.43 -12.65
N VAL A 370 -31.75 -44.45 -11.80
CA VAL A 370 -30.72 -43.69 -11.08
C VAL A 370 -30.20 -44.51 -9.89
N ARG A 371 -28.88 -44.54 -9.71
CA ARG A 371 -28.24 -45.33 -8.64
C ARG A 371 -27.52 -44.45 -7.64
N LYS A 372 -27.61 -44.79 -6.35
CA LYS A 372 -26.84 -44.13 -5.29
C LYS A 372 -25.35 -44.43 -5.44
N VAL A 373 -24.53 -43.39 -5.35
CA VAL A 373 -23.07 -43.48 -5.37
C VAL A 373 -22.55 -43.54 -3.93
N PHE A 374 -21.56 -44.39 -3.69
CA PHE A 374 -20.85 -44.47 -2.42
C PHE A 374 -19.40 -44.03 -2.65
N ILE A 375 -18.93 -43.11 -1.81
CA ILE A 375 -17.55 -42.63 -1.82
C ILE A 375 -16.86 -43.30 -0.63
N LEU A 376 -15.74 -43.98 -0.91
CA LEU A 376 -14.93 -44.68 0.09
C LEU A 376 -13.86 -43.78 0.68
#